data_AF-A0A9W8K3B0-F1
#
_entry.id   AF-A0A9W8K3B0-F1
#
_cell.length_a   1.000
_cell.length_b   1.000
_cell.length_c   1.000
_cell.angle_alpha   90.00
_cell.angle_beta   90.00
_cell.angle_gamma   90.00
#
_symmetry.space_group_name_H-M   'P 1'
#
loop_
_entity.id
_entity.type
_entity.pdbx_description
1 polymer ?
#
loop_
_entity_poly.entity_id
_entity_poly.type
_entity_poly.pdbx_seq_one_letter_code
_entity_poly.pdbx_strand_id
1 'polypeptide(L)'
;MGRQMIRPLESFQRMEFTVPQKVKDLEPWDWDVSFDSCAIANDCIDFSGATNPREFSWNGDFCLLASKCVNLPLYNLKILKISGCFISVEEAISILHSCLNLTCAELGTVDNSVQRTTKTNIRISTSPRVQLRFLTDLTIVTNEQLESILQRIAWRNLSSLTLIIGGTGLVGIPNTISSLQNLGRLKLTLAGRVEDREYAKIRRLMQNYEEEY
;
A
#
# COMPACT_ATOMS: atom_id res chain seq x y z
N MET A 1 -15.66 13.53 41.72
CA MET A 1 -14.45 13.39 40.89
C MET A 1 -14.75 12.36 39.80
N GLY A 2 -14.94 12.81 38.57
CA GLY A 2 -15.25 11.90 37.46
C GLY A 2 -14.01 11.08 37.09
N ARG A 3 -14.13 9.75 37.12
CA ARG A 3 -13.12 8.87 36.53
C ARG A 3 -13.02 9.20 35.04
N GLN A 4 -11.87 9.71 34.61
CA GLN A 4 -11.58 9.85 33.19
C GLN A 4 -11.62 8.43 32.61
N MET A 5 -12.65 8.13 31.81
CA MET A 5 -12.67 6.91 31.02
C MET A 5 -11.53 7.03 30.03
N ILE A 6 -10.43 6.33 30.30
CA ILE A 6 -9.35 6.15 29.34
C ILE A 6 -10.00 5.48 28.14
N ARG A 7 -10.17 6.20 27.03
CA ARG A 7 -10.56 5.61 25.75
C ARG A 7 -9.29 4.99 25.18
N PRO A 8 -9.11 3.66 25.26
CA PRO A 8 -7.79 3.05 25.05
C PRO A 8 -7.21 3.37 23.67
N LEU A 9 -8.10 3.45 22.66
CA LEU A 9 -7.75 3.76 21.28
C LEU A 9 -7.21 5.17 21.05
N GLU A 10 -7.59 6.16 21.87
CA GLU A 10 -7.13 7.54 21.73
C GLU A 10 -5.65 7.70 22.13
N SER A 11 -5.09 6.74 22.88
CA SER A 11 -3.70 6.78 23.34
C SER A 11 -2.70 6.17 22.35
N PHE A 12 -3.16 5.37 21.38
CA PHE A 12 -2.25 4.67 20.47
C PHE A 12 -1.80 5.56 19.32
N GLN A 13 -0.48 5.69 19.20
CA GLN A 13 0.16 6.33 18.04
C GLN A 13 0.53 5.32 16.94
N ARG A 14 0.72 4.06 17.31
CA ARG A 14 1.07 2.98 16.39
C ARG A 14 0.06 1.84 16.52
N MET A 15 -0.39 1.35 15.38
CA MET A 15 -1.30 0.22 15.27
C MET A 15 -0.73 -0.81 14.30
N GLU A 16 -0.65 -2.06 14.75
CA GLU A 16 -0.09 -3.15 13.98
C GLU A 16 -0.98 -4.38 14.08
N PHE A 17 -1.39 -4.89 12.92
CA PHE A 17 -2.31 -6.00 12.80
C PHE A 17 -1.69 -7.07 11.90
N THR A 18 -1.70 -8.31 12.38
CA THR A 18 -1.29 -9.47 11.58
C THR A 18 -2.44 -10.46 11.55
N VAL A 19 -2.95 -10.72 10.35
CA VAL A 19 -3.98 -11.73 10.12
C VAL A 19 -3.37 -13.12 10.35
N PRO A 20 -3.96 -13.96 11.21
CA PRO A 20 -3.46 -15.31 11.47
C PRO A 20 -3.35 -16.16 10.20
N GLN A 21 -2.35 -17.04 10.14
CA GLN A 21 -2.10 -17.88 8.95
C GLN A 21 -3.34 -18.71 8.56
N LYS A 22 -4.06 -19.26 9.53
CA LYS A 22 -5.30 -20.02 9.31
C LYS A 22 -6.36 -19.25 8.51
N VAL A 23 -6.38 -17.92 8.59
CA VAL A 23 -7.30 -17.06 7.84
C VAL A 23 -6.73 -16.74 6.46
N LYS A 24 -5.40 -16.61 6.33
CA LYS A 24 -4.70 -16.42 5.05
C LYS A 24 -4.79 -17.64 4.13
N ASP A 25 -4.91 -18.83 4.70
CA ASP A 25 -5.03 -20.09 3.97
C ASP A 25 -6.44 -20.33 3.41
N LEU A 26 -7.42 -19.45 3.70
CA LEU A 26 -8.76 -19.53 3.14
C LEU A 26 -8.76 -19.04 1.68
N GLU A 27 -9.24 -19.87 0.76
CA GLU A 27 -9.32 -19.55 -0.67
C GLU A 27 -10.20 -18.31 -0.94
N PRO A 28 -9.82 -17.38 -1.86
CA PRO A 28 -10.53 -16.12 -2.08
C PRO A 28 -11.99 -16.25 -2.56
N TRP A 29 -12.35 -17.31 -3.29
CA TRP A 29 -13.73 -17.57 -3.72
C TRP A 29 -14.59 -18.16 -2.60
N ASP A 30 -13.97 -18.69 -1.55
CA ASP A 30 -14.70 -19.07 -0.36
C ASP A 30 -15.13 -17.83 0.43
N TRP A 31 -14.76 -16.60 0.06
CA TRP A 31 -15.08 -15.45 0.93
C TRP A 31 -16.53 -14.97 0.83
N ASP A 32 -17.17 -15.07 -0.34
CA ASP A 32 -18.60 -14.72 -0.47
C ASP A 32 -19.52 -15.74 0.23
N VAL A 33 -19.06 -16.97 0.48
CA VAL A 33 -19.89 -18.05 1.07
C VAL A 33 -19.39 -18.51 2.44
N SER A 34 -18.09 -18.42 2.72
CA SER A 34 -17.45 -18.85 3.97
C SER A 34 -16.92 -17.71 4.86
N PHE A 35 -16.67 -16.51 4.33
CA PHE A 35 -16.33 -15.38 5.21
C PHE A 35 -17.56 -14.81 5.92
N ASP A 36 -18.73 -14.87 5.27
CA ASP A 36 -20.02 -14.65 5.92
C ASP A 36 -20.36 -15.72 6.97
N SER A 37 -19.70 -16.89 6.93
CA SER A 37 -19.86 -17.95 7.94
C SER A 37 -18.80 -17.93 9.05
N CYS A 38 -17.62 -17.34 8.81
CA CYS A 38 -16.53 -17.21 9.80
C CYS A 38 -16.51 -15.87 10.54
N ALA A 39 -17.05 -14.80 9.94
CA ALA A 39 -17.18 -13.48 10.54
C ALA A 39 -18.64 -13.05 10.40
N ILE A 40 -19.34 -12.92 11.52
CA ILE A 40 -20.73 -12.46 11.51
C ILE A 40 -20.74 -11.08 10.82
N ALA A 41 -21.82 -10.72 10.11
CA ALA A 41 -21.96 -9.42 9.43
C ALA A 41 -21.67 -8.19 10.32
N ASN A 42 -21.60 -8.37 11.64
CA ASN A 42 -21.31 -7.36 12.65
C ASN A 42 -19.87 -7.38 13.22
N ASP A 43 -19.01 -8.32 12.82
CA ASP A 43 -17.61 -8.38 13.28
C ASP A 43 -16.75 -7.38 12.49
N CYS A 44 -16.97 -6.11 12.75
CA CYS A 44 -16.17 -5.01 12.21
C CYS A 44 -15.26 -4.43 13.28
N ILE A 45 -14.06 -4.02 12.87
CA ILE A 45 -13.14 -3.24 13.69
C ILE A 45 -13.42 -1.77 13.40
N ASP A 46 -14.00 -1.07 14.37
CA ASP A 46 -14.26 0.37 14.27
C ASP A 46 -13.10 1.19 14.85
N PHE A 47 -12.49 2.00 13.99
CA PHE A 47 -11.40 2.91 14.34
C PHE A 47 -11.88 4.33 14.67
N SER A 48 -13.19 4.57 14.82
CA SER A 48 -13.73 5.89 15.18
C SER A 48 -13.14 6.48 16.46
N GLY A 49 -12.73 5.64 17.42
CA GLY A 49 -12.04 6.03 18.65
C GLY A 49 -10.53 6.26 18.51
N ALA A 50 -9.94 5.97 17.35
CA ALA A 50 -8.50 6.07 17.08
C ALA A 50 -8.16 7.44 16.50
N THR A 51 -8.08 8.46 17.35
CA THR A 51 -7.91 9.86 16.91
C THR A 51 -6.44 10.26 16.70
N ASN A 52 -5.50 9.62 17.39
CA ASN A 52 -4.07 9.95 17.36
C ASN A 52 -3.10 9.03 16.58
N PRO A 53 -3.52 7.97 15.85
CA PRO A 53 -2.57 7.09 15.20
C PRO A 53 -1.80 7.82 14.10
N ARG A 54 -0.49 7.61 14.11
CA ARG A 54 0.49 8.10 13.16
C ARG A 54 1.05 6.99 12.29
N GLU A 55 1.02 5.76 12.81
CA GLU A 55 1.56 4.59 12.14
C GLU A 55 0.50 3.50 12.09
N PHE A 56 0.26 2.97 10.89
CA PHE A 56 -0.65 1.86 10.67
C PHE A 56 0.05 0.78 9.86
N SER A 57 0.07 -0.44 10.38
CA SER A 57 0.64 -1.62 9.74
C SER A 57 -0.40 -2.73 9.68
N TRP A 58 -0.61 -3.25 8.48
CA TRP A 58 -1.48 -4.39 8.20
C TRP A 58 -0.69 -5.48 7.49
N ASN A 59 -0.74 -6.71 8.02
CA ASN A 59 -0.14 -7.89 7.42
C ASN A 59 -1.21 -8.98 7.23
N GLY A 60 -1.79 -9.03 6.04
CA GLY A 60 -2.83 -9.97 5.67
C GLY A 60 -3.71 -9.45 4.56
N ASP A 61 -4.68 -10.25 4.14
CA ASP A 61 -5.45 -9.96 2.93
C ASP A 61 -6.11 -8.55 2.93
N PHE A 62 -6.05 -7.89 1.77
CA PHE A 62 -6.54 -6.52 1.62
C PHE A 62 -8.07 -6.44 1.63
N CYS A 63 -8.78 -7.44 1.13
CA CYS A 63 -10.23 -7.49 1.18
C CYS A 63 -10.74 -7.51 2.62
N LEU A 64 -10.00 -8.13 3.54
CA LEU A 64 -10.32 -8.09 4.97
C LEU A 64 -10.17 -6.69 5.56
N LEU A 65 -9.06 -6.02 5.24
CA LEU A 65 -8.87 -4.62 5.62
C LEU A 65 -10.01 -3.75 5.07
N ALA A 66 -10.32 -3.90 3.78
CA ALA A 66 -11.31 -3.07 3.09
C ALA A 66 -12.75 -3.30 3.57
N SER A 67 -13.11 -4.53 3.95
CA SER A 67 -14.48 -4.91 4.31
C SER A 67 -14.77 -4.84 5.81
N LYS A 68 -13.82 -5.22 6.67
CA LYS A 68 -14.03 -5.34 8.12
C LYS A 68 -13.49 -4.17 8.93
N CYS A 69 -12.53 -3.40 8.40
CA CYS A 69 -12.05 -2.20 9.09
C CYS A 69 -12.84 -0.97 8.63
N VAL A 70 -13.54 -0.33 9.56
CA VAL A 70 -14.33 0.87 9.31
C VAL A 70 -13.73 2.09 10.01
N ASN A 71 -13.97 3.28 9.45
CA ASN A 71 -13.45 4.55 9.98
C ASN A 71 -11.93 4.59 10.17
N LEU A 72 -11.19 3.95 9.25
CA LEU A 72 -9.72 3.95 9.28
C LEU A 72 -9.18 5.38 9.41
N PRO A 73 -8.18 5.63 10.27
CA PRO A 73 -7.70 6.97 10.62
C PRO A 73 -6.71 7.52 9.57
N LEU A 74 -7.00 7.32 8.28
CA LEU A 74 -6.10 7.49 7.14
C LEU A 74 -5.50 8.91 7.04
N TYR A 75 -6.29 9.94 7.38
CA TYR A 75 -5.85 11.33 7.26
C TYR A 75 -4.70 11.71 8.21
N ASN A 76 -4.60 11.06 9.38
CA ASN A 76 -3.60 11.41 10.39
C ASN A 76 -2.29 10.62 10.28
N LEU A 77 -2.28 9.60 9.41
CA LEU A 77 -1.15 8.69 9.23
C LEU A 77 0.04 9.40 8.57
N LYS A 78 1.22 9.14 9.15
CA LYS A 78 2.53 9.45 8.60
C LYS A 78 3.19 8.21 8.01
N ILE A 79 2.92 7.04 8.59
CA ILE A 79 3.47 5.76 8.13
C ILE A 79 2.30 4.82 7.84
N LEU A 80 2.29 4.26 6.63
CA LEU A 80 1.36 3.23 6.21
C LEU A 80 2.15 2.02 5.72
N LYS A 81 1.86 0.85 6.27
CA LYS A 81 2.41 -0.43 5.81
C LYS A 81 1.28 -1.40 5.56
N ILE A 82 1.24 -1.97 4.37
CA ILE A 82 0.28 -3.00 4.00
C ILE A 82 1.07 -4.11 3.32
N SER A 83 1.04 -5.32 3.88
CA SER A 83 1.85 -6.45 3.44
C SER A 83 1.07 -7.76 3.55
N GLY A 84 1.62 -8.83 2.99
CA GLY A 84 0.99 -10.16 3.09
C GLY A 84 -0.33 -10.27 2.32
N CYS A 85 -0.53 -9.44 1.30
CA CYS A 85 -1.71 -9.43 0.44
C CYS A 85 -1.38 -9.05 -1.00
N PHE A 86 -2.33 -9.35 -1.88
CA PHE A 86 -2.43 -8.76 -3.21
C PHE A 86 -3.34 -7.53 -3.14
N ILE A 87 -2.94 -6.45 -3.80
CA ILE A 87 -3.67 -5.19 -3.87
C ILE A 87 -3.79 -4.82 -5.34
N SER A 88 -4.97 -4.50 -5.83
CA SER A 88 -5.11 -3.96 -7.19
C SER A 88 -4.47 -2.57 -7.29
N VAL A 89 -4.14 -2.15 -8.51
CA VAL A 89 -3.63 -0.80 -8.76
C VAL A 89 -4.60 0.27 -8.25
N GLU A 90 -5.91 0.08 -8.46
CA GLU A 90 -6.93 1.03 -8.04
C GLU A 90 -7.03 1.16 -6.52
N GLU A 91 -6.92 0.04 -5.80
CA GLU A 91 -6.93 0.01 -4.33
C GLU A 91 -5.69 0.69 -3.76
N ALA A 92 -4.50 0.40 -4.31
CA ALA A 92 -3.24 1.04 -3.94
C ALA A 92 -3.33 2.57 -4.09
N ILE A 93 -3.88 3.04 -5.21
CA ILE A 93 -4.11 4.48 -5.44
C ILE A 93 -5.11 5.03 -4.43
N SER A 94 -6.22 4.34 -4.18
CA SER A 94 -7.29 4.80 -3.30
C SER A 94 -6.83 4.98 -1.86
N ILE A 95 -6.01 4.04 -1.36
CA ILE A 95 -5.49 4.14 0.00
C ILE A 95 -4.43 5.25 0.12
N LEU A 96 -3.53 5.37 -0.87
CA LEU A 96 -2.57 6.47 -0.91
C LEU A 96 -3.27 7.83 -0.96
N HIS A 97 -4.31 7.96 -1.79
CA HIS A 97 -5.10 9.18 -1.91
C HIS A 97 -5.80 9.57 -0.61
N SER A 98 -6.15 8.59 0.23
CA SER A 98 -6.78 8.82 1.52
C SER A 98 -5.79 9.25 2.61
N CYS A 99 -4.48 9.05 2.39
CA CYS A 99 -3.43 9.30 3.37
C CYS A 99 -2.51 10.46 2.94
N LEU A 100 -3.05 11.69 2.96
CA LEU A 100 -2.35 12.87 2.42
C LEU A 100 -1.12 13.33 3.23
N ASN A 101 -1.01 12.89 4.49
CA ASN A 101 0.06 13.25 5.42
C ASN A 101 1.18 12.21 5.52
N LEU A 102 1.19 11.19 4.63
CA LEU A 102 2.22 10.17 4.65
C LEU A 102 3.60 10.75 4.38
N THR A 103 4.56 10.33 5.20
CA THR A 103 5.99 10.46 4.98
C THR A 103 6.60 9.16 4.47
N CYS A 104 6.06 8.02 4.91
CA CYS A 104 6.50 6.69 4.50
C CYS A 104 5.30 5.81 4.12
N ALA A 105 5.41 5.10 2.99
CA ALA A 105 4.42 4.12 2.54
C ALA A 105 5.12 2.83 2.10
N GLU A 106 4.59 1.69 2.56
CA GLU A 106 4.97 0.36 2.12
C GLU A 106 3.72 -0.37 1.65
N LEU A 107 3.69 -0.69 0.36
CA LEU A 107 2.61 -1.45 -0.25
C LEU A 107 3.13 -2.82 -0.66
N GLY A 108 2.39 -3.85 -0.26
CA GLY A 108 2.62 -5.25 -0.62
C GLY A 108 2.39 -5.48 -2.10
N THR A 109 2.14 -6.73 -2.49
CA THR A 109 2.13 -7.12 -3.91
C THR A 109 0.99 -6.43 -4.67
N VAL A 110 1.33 -5.42 -5.46
CA VAL A 110 0.40 -4.80 -6.39
C VAL A 110 0.26 -5.68 -7.62
N ASP A 111 -0.98 -6.10 -7.90
CA ASP A 111 -1.31 -7.05 -8.96
C ASP A 111 -2.73 -6.81 -9.51
N ASN A 112 -2.88 -6.71 -10.82
CA ASN A 112 -4.14 -6.42 -11.51
C ASN A 112 -4.88 -7.69 -11.95
N SER A 113 -4.26 -8.86 -11.81
CA SER A 113 -4.93 -10.15 -12.06
C SER A 113 -6.11 -10.39 -11.12
N VAL A 114 -6.18 -9.65 -10.02
CA VAL A 114 -7.19 -9.75 -8.97
C VAL A 114 -8.16 -8.56 -9.07
N GLN A 115 -9.05 -8.57 -10.06
CA GLN A 115 -10.23 -7.70 -10.03
C GLN A 115 -11.25 -8.27 -9.04
N ARG A 116 -11.00 -8.08 -7.74
CA ARG A 116 -12.02 -8.37 -6.73
C ARG A 116 -12.93 -7.16 -6.62
N THR A 117 -14.18 -7.30 -7.05
CA THR A 117 -15.23 -6.32 -6.83
C THR A 117 -15.59 -6.28 -5.35
N THR A 118 -14.73 -5.73 -4.50
CA THR A 118 -15.08 -5.53 -3.10
C THR A 118 -15.86 -4.23 -2.97
N LYS A 119 -16.98 -4.28 -2.26
CA LYS A 119 -17.56 -3.09 -1.63
C LYS A 119 -16.56 -2.62 -0.58
N THR A 120 -15.59 -1.82 -1.01
CA THR A 120 -14.54 -1.31 -0.12
C THR A 120 -15.08 -0.12 0.67
N ASN A 121 -14.80 -0.10 1.97
CA ASN A 121 -15.03 1.08 2.80
C ASN A 121 -14.01 2.20 2.53
N ILE A 122 -12.98 1.91 1.73
CA ILE A 122 -11.96 2.88 1.32
C ILE A 122 -12.50 3.63 0.10
N ARG A 123 -12.77 4.93 0.26
CA ARG A 123 -13.27 5.75 -0.85
C ARG A 123 -12.20 5.90 -1.92
N ILE A 124 -12.53 5.45 -3.12
CA ILE A 124 -11.72 5.73 -4.31
C ILE A 124 -11.79 7.24 -4.58
N SER A 125 -10.63 7.89 -4.55
CA SER A 125 -10.57 9.29 -4.96
C SER A 125 -10.74 9.38 -6.48
N THR A 126 -11.73 10.15 -6.90
CA THR A 126 -11.98 10.50 -8.31
C THR A 126 -10.98 11.51 -8.87
N SER A 127 -10.13 12.11 -8.02
CA SER A 127 -9.07 13.02 -8.47
C SER A 127 -8.12 12.30 -9.42
N PRO A 128 -7.80 12.90 -10.59
CA PRO A 128 -6.92 12.29 -11.59
C PRO A 128 -5.48 12.22 -11.09
N ARG A 129 -5.09 13.18 -10.23
CA ARG A 129 -3.79 13.21 -9.56
C ARG A 129 -3.93 13.61 -8.10
N VAL A 130 -3.21 12.93 -7.20
CA VAL A 130 -3.05 13.37 -5.80
C VAL A 130 -1.61 13.77 -5.53
N GLN A 131 -1.48 14.79 -4.70
CA GLN A 131 -0.18 15.29 -4.26
C GLN A 131 0.09 14.79 -2.83
N LEU A 132 0.97 13.81 -2.70
CA LEU A 132 1.48 13.36 -1.41
C LEU A 132 2.65 14.28 -1.01
N ARG A 133 2.28 15.43 -0.43
CA ARG A 133 3.21 16.55 -0.15
C ARG A 133 4.31 16.22 0.85
N PHE A 134 4.18 15.15 1.61
CA PHE A 134 5.14 14.82 2.66
C PHE A 134 5.84 13.48 2.41
N LEU A 135 5.44 12.74 1.37
CA LEU A 135 5.95 11.38 1.14
C LEU A 135 7.38 11.47 0.63
N THR A 136 8.30 10.93 1.43
CA THR A 136 9.74 10.87 1.16
C THR A 136 10.17 9.46 0.80
N ASP A 137 9.52 8.45 1.38
CA ASP A 137 9.90 7.04 1.28
C ASP A 137 8.74 6.19 0.79
N LEU A 138 8.97 5.47 -0.31
CA LEU A 138 7.99 4.56 -0.89
C LEU A 138 8.63 3.19 -1.14
N THR A 139 7.98 2.14 -0.64
CA THR A 139 8.29 0.76 -0.98
C THR A 139 7.08 0.14 -1.65
N ILE A 140 7.26 -0.45 -2.84
CA ILE A 140 6.21 -1.17 -3.55
C ILE A 140 6.76 -2.54 -3.98
N VAL A 141 6.03 -3.59 -3.62
CA VAL A 141 6.17 -4.90 -4.26
C VAL A 141 5.16 -4.96 -5.40
N THR A 142 5.56 -5.38 -6.61
CA THR A 142 4.65 -5.40 -7.76
C THR A 142 4.95 -6.58 -8.67
N ASN A 143 3.90 -7.18 -9.23
CA ASN A 143 4.01 -8.07 -10.39
C ASN A 143 3.64 -7.37 -11.70
N GLU A 144 3.13 -6.15 -11.60
CA GLU A 144 2.49 -5.40 -12.67
C GLU A 144 3.23 -4.11 -13.01
N GLN A 145 2.85 -3.53 -14.16
CA GLN A 145 3.36 -2.24 -14.61
C GLN A 145 2.93 -1.13 -13.65
N LEU A 146 3.91 -0.39 -13.10
CA LEU A 146 3.67 0.66 -12.12
C LEU A 146 3.24 2.01 -12.70
N GLU A 147 3.23 2.13 -14.03
CA GLU A 147 2.98 3.40 -14.72
C GLU A 147 1.67 4.06 -14.24
N SER A 148 0.60 3.28 -14.07
CA SER A 148 -0.70 3.77 -13.59
C SER A 148 -0.66 4.36 -12.18
N ILE A 149 0.07 3.75 -11.24
CA ILE A 149 0.22 4.30 -9.87
C ILE A 149 1.07 5.56 -9.93
N LEU A 150 2.18 5.49 -10.65
CA LEU A 150 3.18 6.55 -10.70
C LEU A 150 2.66 7.78 -11.46
N GLN A 151 1.80 7.64 -12.46
CA GLN A 151 1.19 8.75 -13.20
C GLN A 151 0.07 9.48 -12.42
N ARG A 152 -0.60 8.77 -11.49
CA ARG A 152 -1.72 9.30 -10.69
C ARG A 152 -1.28 10.00 -9.41
N ILE A 153 0.01 9.97 -9.08
CA ILE A 153 0.53 10.64 -7.88
C ILE A 153 1.65 11.60 -8.28
N ALA A 154 1.62 12.81 -7.73
CA ALA A 154 2.67 13.80 -7.92
C ALA A 154 3.79 13.59 -6.87
N TRP A 155 4.87 12.90 -7.26
CA TRP A 155 5.99 12.48 -6.41
C TRP A 155 7.02 13.57 -6.12
N ARG A 156 6.57 14.81 -5.89
CA ARG A 156 7.50 15.96 -5.80
C ARG A 156 8.52 15.85 -4.69
N ASN A 157 8.22 15.16 -3.59
CA ASN A 157 9.13 15.09 -2.44
C ASN A 157 9.68 13.69 -2.21
N LEU A 158 9.43 12.76 -3.15
CA LEU A 158 9.91 11.40 -3.03
C LEU A 158 11.42 11.37 -3.23
N SER A 159 12.14 11.09 -2.15
CA SER A 159 13.60 11.03 -2.11
C SER A 159 14.14 9.60 -2.15
N SER A 160 13.33 8.64 -1.73
CA SER A 160 13.69 7.22 -1.61
C SER A 160 12.59 6.34 -2.19
N LEU A 161 12.97 5.47 -3.12
CA LEU A 161 12.08 4.51 -3.76
C LEU A 161 12.69 3.12 -3.71
N THR A 162 11.98 2.18 -3.11
CA THR A 162 12.28 0.75 -3.17
C THR A 162 11.23 0.04 -4.01
N LEU A 163 11.63 -0.62 -5.09
CA LEU A 163 10.75 -1.47 -5.88
C LEU A 163 11.24 -2.91 -5.83
N ILE A 164 10.33 -3.81 -5.49
CA ILE A 164 10.53 -5.26 -5.59
C ILE A 164 9.62 -5.75 -6.71
N ILE A 165 10.20 -6.13 -7.83
CA ILE A 165 9.47 -6.36 -9.08
C ILE A 165 9.52 -7.84 -9.44
N GLY A 166 8.36 -8.48 -9.50
CA GLY A 166 8.13 -9.80 -10.06
C GLY A 166 7.51 -9.73 -11.47
N GLY A 167 7.53 -10.86 -12.18
CA GLY A 167 6.76 -11.04 -13.41
C GLY A 167 7.02 -10.02 -14.53
N THR A 168 5.94 -9.43 -15.04
CA THR A 168 5.91 -8.51 -16.19
C THR A 168 6.10 -7.03 -15.79
N GLY A 169 6.25 -6.73 -14.50
CA GLY A 169 6.22 -5.35 -13.99
C GLY A 169 7.35 -4.43 -14.43
N LEU A 170 8.34 -4.91 -15.18
CA LEU A 170 9.53 -4.14 -15.59
C LEU A 170 9.31 -3.20 -16.77
N VAL A 171 8.30 -3.47 -17.59
CA VAL A 171 8.01 -2.66 -18.78
C VAL A 171 7.62 -1.24 -18.36
N GLY A 172 8.31 -0.23 -18.88
CA GLY A 172 8.00 1.19 -18.64
C GLY A 172 8.57 1.79 -17.35
N ILE A 173 9.13 0.97 -16.44
CA ILE A 173 9.74 1.45 -15.19
C ILE A 173 10.87 2.46 -15.41
N PRO A 174 11.85 2.25 -16.31
CA PRO A 174 12.95 3.19 -16.48
C PRO A 174 12.50 4.60 -16.88
N ASN A 175 11.52 4.69 -17.78
CA ASN A 175 10.95 5.98 -18.20
C ASN A 175 10.25 6.67 -17.03
N THR A 176 9.53 5.88 -16.23
CA THR A 176 8.74 6.40 -15.13
C THR A 176 9.63 6.89 -13.99
N ILE A 177 10.67 6.14 -13.62
CA ILE A 177 11.64 6.56 -12.59
C ILE A 177 12.40 7.81 -13.05
N SER A 178 12.76 7.91 -14.33
CA SER A 178 13.45 9.10 -14.87
C SER A 178 12.63 10.40 -14.74
N SER A 179 11.31 10.30 -14.50
CA SER A 179 10.45 11.47 -14.25
C SER A 179 10.47 11.96 -12.80
N LEU A 180 11.05 11.18 -11.86
CA LEU A 180 11.11 11.48 -10.45
C LEU A 180 12.29 12.42 -10.14
N GLN A 181 12.04 13.73 -10.26
CA GLN A 181 13.09 14.76 -10.23
C GLN A 181 13.91 14.84 -8.93
N ASN A 182 13.32 14.44 -7.79
CA ASN A 182 13.94 14.57 -6.46
C ASN A 182 14.36 13.23 -5.86
N LEU A 183 14.34 12.16 -6.66
CA LEU A 183 14.74 10.85 -6.20
C LEU A 183 16.27 10.83 -6.03
N GLY A 184 16.74 10.67 -4.79
CA GLY A 184 18.16 10.52 -4.48
C GLY A 184 18.57 9.05 -4.31
N ARG A 185 17.63 8.21 -3.88
CA ARG A 185 17.88 6.79 -3.59
C ARG A 185 16.88 5.92 -4.33
N LEU A 186 17.42 4.91 -5.01
CA LEU A 186 16.63 3.91 -5.73
C LEU A 186 17.16 2.53 -5.38
N LYS A 187 16.31 1.69 -4.80
CA LYS A 187 16.57 0.27 -4.61
C LYS A 187 15.66 -0.55 -5.52
N LEU A 188 16.25 -1.33 -6.41
CA LEU A 188 15.52 -2.22 -7.30
C LEU A 188 15.89 -3.68 -6.99
N THR A 189 14.89 -4.49 -6.66
CA THR A 189 15.04 -5.94 -6.49
C THR A 189 14.21 -6.64 -7.55
N LEU A 190 14.83 -7.56 -8.28
CA LEU A 190 14.19 -8.35 -9.33
C LEU A 190 13.90 -9.76 -8.82
N ALA A 191 12.63 -10.11 -8.70
CA ALA A 191 12.17 -11.42 -8.22
C ALA A 191 11.78 -12.37 -9.36
N GLY A 192 11.94 -11.97 -10.63
CA GLY A 192 11.54 -12.75 -11.81
C GLY A 192 12.54 -12.70 -12.97
N ARG A 193 12.25 -13.44 -14.05
CA ARG A 193 13.06 -13.41 -15.28
C ARG A 193 12.85 -12.09 -16.00
N VAL A 194 13.95 -11.44 -16.37
CA VAL A 194 13.96 -10.14 -17.06
C VAL A 194 14.50 -10.34 -18.47
N GLU A 195 13.85 -9.76 -19.47
CA GLU A 195 14.41 -9.70 -20.82
C GLU A 195 15.70 -8.86 -20.85
N ASP A 196 16.71 -9.32 -21.58
CA ASP A 196 18.04 -8.69 -21.64
C ASP A 196 18.00 -7.19 -21.98
N ARG A 197 17.03 -6.79 -22.82
CA ARG A 197 16.85 -5.38 -23.22
C ARG A 197 16.37 -4.49 -22.07
N GLU A 198 15.43 -4.95 -21.27
CA GLU A 198 14.93 -4.19 -20.11
C GLU A 198 15.97 -4.17 -18.99
N TYR A 199 16.70 -5.27 -18.81
CA TYR A 199 17.81 -5.35 -17.86
C TYR A 199 18.90 -4.31 -18.18
N ALA A 200 19.26 -4.12 -19.46
CA ALA A 200 20.22 -3.11 -19.87
C ALA A 200 19.75 -1.67 -19.56
N LYS A 201 18.46 -1.37 -19.72
CA LYS A 201 17.90 -0.06 -19.35
C LYS A 201 17.94 0.16 -17.85
N ILE A 202 17.59 -0.85 -17.06
CA ILE A 202 17.62 -0.80 -15.59
C ILE A 202 19.03 -0.60 -15.09
N ARG A 203 20.03 -1.32 -15.62
CA ARG A 203 21.44 -1.10 -15.25
C ARG A 203 21.90 0.34 -15.49
N ARG A 204 21.55 0.92 -16.64
CA ARG A 204 21.88 2.33 -16.94
C ARG A 204 21.17 3.29 -15.99
N LEU A 205 19.93 2.99 -15.62
CA LEU A 205 19.19 3.79 -14.65
C LEU A 205 19.85 3.76 -13.27
N MET A 206 20.22 2.57 -12.79
CA MET A 206 20.82 2.37 -11.46
C MET A 206 22.15 3.12 -11.28
N GLN A 207 22.92 3.35 -12.35
CA GLN A 207 24.16 4.14 -12.30
C GLN A 207 23.96 5.59 -11.85
N ASN A 208 22.73 6.11 -11.93
CA ASN A 208 22.42 7.48 -11.53
C ASN A 208 22.05 7.62 -10.04
N TYR A 209 22.02 6.52 -9.28
CA TYR A 209 21.58 6.49 -7.89
C TYR A 209 22.64 5.86 -7.00
N GLU A 210 22.65 6.24 -5.72
CA GLU A 210 23.54 5.62 -4.74
C GLU A 210 23.16 4.14 -4.55
N GLU A 211 24.11 3.23 -4.85
CA GLU A 211 23.95 1.81 -4.55
C GLU A 211 24.13 1.59 -3.03
N GLU A 212 23.03 1.42 -2.29
CA GLU A 212 23.09 0.81 -0.95
C GLU A 212 23.09 -0.72 -1.10
N TYR A 213 24.26 -1.33 -0.89
CA TYR A 213 24.49 -2.78 -0.83
C TYR A 213 23.79 -3.43 0.36
#